data_AF-A0A962CWT7-F1
#
_entry.id   AF-A0A962CWT7-F1
#
_cell.length_a   1.000
_cell.length_b   1.000
_cell.length_c   1.000
_cell.angle_alpha   90.00
_cell.angle_beta   90.00
_cell.angle_gamma   90.00
#
_symmetry.space_group_name_H-M   'P 1'
#
loop_
_entity.id
_entity.type
_entity.pdbx_description
1 polymer ?
#
loop_
_entity_poly.entity_id
_entity_poly.type
_entity_poly.pdbx_seq_one_letter_code
_entity_poly.pdbx_strand_id
1 'polypeptide(L)'
;MTIARKHQICVEETPYYHIVSRCVRRAFLCGEDTVSGRSFEHRRKWLIDRIKFVTSIFDIDVCSYAIMSNHFHIVLRVGNTSEWPANRVLMTWQSLYSLPLLCDRYLKGEINTEAELKKVKDYVAEYRSRLMSVSWYMKAINEYVARMANTEDKCTGHFWESRFKSQALLDERALLTCMAYVDLNPIRAGMAKALQDSEFTSIKERIEQKSTWLSGFGKAENDLPFYLSSYIDLVDETGRCIRDDKCGYISAKTAKAIDQIGINPDSWIDELKGFKSIGFSAVGTAEQLKDFSEKTKRKWTLGITLKPQLE
;
A
#
# COMPACT_ATOMS: atom_id res chain seq x y z
N MET A 1 19.64 10.64 8.02
CA MET A 1 20.38 10.15 6.82
C MET A 1 19.43 9.40 5.89
N THR A 2 19.56 9.55 4.57
CA THR A 2 18.76 8.77 3.58
C THR A 2 19.26 7.33 3.49
N ILE A 3 18.40 6.36 3.83
CA ILE A 3 18.71 4.92 3.77
C ILE A 3 18.45 4.40 2.36
N ALA A 4 19.35 3.54 1.85
CA ALA A 4 19.15 2.89 0.55
C ALA A 4 17.97 1.90 0.60
N ARG A 5 17.07 1.96 -0.39
CA ARG A 5 15.78 1.24 -0.44
C ARG A 5 15.84 -0.27 -0.30
N LYS A 6 16.91 -0.91 -0.77
CA LYS A 6 17.14 -2.35 -0.56
C LYS A 6 17.15 -2.74 0.93
N HIS A 7 17.34 -1.76 1.81
CA HIS A 7 17.31 -1.95 3.26
C HIS A 7 16.01 -1.43 3.90
N GLN A 8 15.09 -0.81 3.16
CA GLN A 8 13.81 -0.32 3.69
C GLN A 8 12.68 -1.35 3.59
N ILE A 9 12.78 -2.26 2.63
CA ILE A 9 11.79 -3.31 2.35
C ILE A 9 12.51 -4.65 2.52
N CYS A 10 12.06 -5.44 3.48
CA CYS A 10 12.59 -6.76 3.84
C CYS A 10 11.40 -7.73 3.85
N VAL A 11 11.17 -8.40 2.72
CA VAL A 11 10.00 -9.27 2.53
C VAL A 11 10.11 -10.53 3.41
N GLU A 12 11.34 -10.87 3.81
CA GLU A 12 11.66 -11.98 4.72
C GLU A 12 11.10 -11.75 6.14
N GLU A 13 10.95 -10.49 6.56
CA GLU A 13 10.39 -10.15 7.88
C GLU A 13 8.87 -9.99 7.83
N THR A 14 8.36 -9.38 6.78
CA THR A 14 6.93 -9.26 6.55
C THR A 14 6.64 -8.99 5.08
N PRO A 15 5.58 -9.58 4.51
CA PRO A 15 5.10 -9.20 3.19
C PRO A 15 4.27 -7.90 3.21
N TYR A 16 3.91 -7.37 4.39
CA TYR A 16 2.96 -6.28 4.52
C TYR A 16 3.63 -4.92 4.69
N TYR A 17 3.19 -3.95 3.88
CA TYR A 17 3.73 -2.59 3.90
C TYR A 17 2.65 -1.52 3.78
N HIS A 18 2.71 -0.53 4.66
CA HIS A 18 2.01 0.74 4.47
C HIS A 18 2.84 1.70 3.63
N ILE A 19 2.28 2.14 2.51
CA ILE A 19 2.90 3.06 1.57
C ILE A 19 2.16 4.38 1.53
N VAL A 20 2.92 5.47 1.55
CA VAL A 20 2.39 6.84 1.45
C VAL A 20 3.15 7.61 0.38
N SER A 21 2.43 8.26 -0.53
CA SER A 21 3.01 9.16 -1.53
C SER A 21 2.26 10.49 -1.53
N ARG A 22 3.00 11.61 -1.44
CA ARG A 22 2.47 12.97 -1.33
C ARG A 22 2.99 13.86 -2.47
N CYS A 23 2.11 14.68 -3.04
CA CYS A 23 2.44 15.63 -4.11
C CYS A 23 3.03 16.93 -3.56
N VAL A 24 3.89 17.57 -4.34
CA VAL A 24 4.55 18.85 -4.00
C VAL A 24 3.49 19.93 -3.74
N ARG A 25 3.78 20.83 -2.79
CA ARG A 25 3.04 22.08 -2.47
C ARG A 25 2.19 22.60 -3.63
N ARG A 26 0.88 22.82 -3.41
CA ARG A 26 -0.11 23.35 -4.37
C ARG A 26 -0.30 22.55 -5.67
N ALA A 27 0.47 21.48 -5.93
CA ALA A 27 0.05 20.47 -6.89
C ALA A 27 -1.07 19.66 -6.22
N PHE A 28 -2.31 19.95 -6.59
CA PHE A 28 -3.44 19.12 -6.22
C PHE A 28 -3.22 17.77 -6.90
N LEU A 29 -2.95 16.73 -6.09
CA LEU A 29 -3.07 15.36 -6.58
C LEU A 29 -4.47 15.17 -7.14
N CYS A 30 -5.44 15.69 -6.40
CA CYS A 30 -6.84 15.83 -6.74
C CYS A 30 -7.49 16.86 -5.81
N GLY A 31 -8.76 17.20 -6.02
CA GLY A 31 -9.44 18.21 -5.22
C GLY A 31 -9.50 19.58 -5.88
N GLU A 32 -10.14 20.51 -5.20
CA GLU A 32 -10.36 21.86 -5.69
C GLU A 32 -9.25 22.80 -5.21
N ASP A 33 -8.64 23.51 -6.15
CA ASP A 33 -7.77 24.63 -5.85
C ASP A 33 -8.60 25.84 -5.45
N THR A 34 -8.67 26.13 -4.15
CA THR A 34 -9.41 27.26 -3.62
C THR A 34 -8.88 28.62 -4.09
N VAL A 35 -7.66 28.68 -4.64
CA VAL A 35 -7.07 29.92 -5.18
C VAL A 35 -7.48 30.14 -6.64
N SER A 36 -7.35 29.13 -7.50
CA SER A 36 -7.69 29.25 -8.93
C SER A 36 -9.14 28.87 -9.26
N GLY A 37 -9.87 28.24 -8.34
CA GLY A 37 -11.20 27.66 -8.56
C GLY A 37 -11.19 26.39 -9.43
N ARG A 38 -10.00 25.89 -9.83
CA ARG A 38 -9.88 24.72 -10.70
C ARG A 38 -10.04 23.43 -9.91
N SER A 39 -10.90 22.53 -10.39
CA SER A 39 -11.03 21.19 -9.83
C SER A 39 -10.10 20.19 -10.53
N PHE A 40 -9.44 19.36 -9.72
CA PHE A 40 -8.60 18.23 -10.14
C PHE A 40 -9.15 16.90 -9.61
N GLU A 41 -10.40 16.85 -9.15
CA GLU A 41 -11.03 15.63 -8.61
C GLU A 41 -11.00 14.45 -9.60
N HIS A 42 -11.05 14.70 -10.91
CA HIS A 42 -10.93 13.66 -11.94
C HIS A 42 -9.62 12.85 -11.86
N ARG A 43 -8.54 13.44 -11.31
CA ARG A 43 -7.25 12.76 -11.14
C ARG A 43 -7.32 11.60 -10.13
N ARG A 44 -8.29 11.57 -9.21
CA ARG A 44 -8.51 10.40 -8.33
C ARG A 44 -8.78 9.15 -9.14
N LYS A 45 -9.62 9.28 -10.18
CA LYS A 45 -9.96 8.18 -11.08
C LYS A 45 -8.72 7.69 -11.85
N TRP A 46 -7.90 8.61 -12.35
CA TRP A 46 -6.63 8.25 -13.00
C TRP A 46 -5.71 7.45 -12.08
N LEU A 47 -5.58 7.89 -10.82
CA LEU A 47 -4.74 7.22 -9.84
C LEU A 47 -5.28 5.82 -9.50
N ILE A 48 -6.57 5.67 -9.16
CA ILE A 48 -7.12 4.36 -8.80
C ILE A 48 -7.10 3.38 -9.96
N ASP A 49 -7.40 3.84 -11.19
CA ASP A 49 -7.34 2.99 -12.37
C ASP A 49 -5.91 2.54 -12.66
N ARG A 50 -4.93 3.43 -12.46
CA ARG A 50 -3.53 3.07 -12.61
C ARG A 50 -3.08 2.07 -11.54
N ILE A 51 -3.51 2.24 -10.29
CA ILE A 51 -3.22 1.28 -9.21
C ILE A 51 -3.82 -0.09 -9.56
N LYS A 52 -5.10 -0.15 -9.96
CA LYS A 52 -5.78 -1.39 -10.40
C LYS A 52 -5.01 -2.09 -11.52
N PHE A 53 -4.64 -1.34 -12.55
CA PHE A 53 -3.88 -1.86 -13.67
C PHE A 53 -2.50 -2.40 -13.24
N VAL A 54 -1.73 -1.64 -12.48
CA VAL A 54 -0.39 -2.10 -12.02
C VAL A 54 -0.51 -3.32 -11.10
N THR A 55 -1.55 -3.39 -10.27
CA THR A 55 -1.85 -4.54 -9.38
C THR A 55 -2.17 -5.81 -10.19
N SER A 56 -2.83 -5.70 -11.34
CA SER A 56 -3.07 -6.85 -12.22
C SER A 56 -1.80 -7.44 -12.87
N ILE A 57 -0.66 -6.76 -12.75
CA ILE A 57 0.60 -7.10 -13.43
C ILE A 57 1.66 -7.54 -12.41
N PHE A 58 1.80 -6.81 -11.30
CA PHE A 58 2.76 -7.15 -10.26
C PHE A 58 2.20 -8.26 -9.36
N ASP A 59 3.09 -9.03 -8.75
CA ASP A 59 2.71 -10.00 -7.73
C ASP A 59 2.65 -9.29 -6.36
N ILE A 60 1.77 -8.30 -6.27
CA ILE A 60 1.57 -7.44 -5.12
C ILE A 60 0.08 -7.16 -5.02
N ASP A 61 -0.53 -7.53 -3.90
CA ASP A 61 -1.94 -7.28 -3.63
C ASP A 61 -2.14 -5.99 -2.82
N VAL A 62 -3.32 -5.40 -2.96
CA VAL A 62 -3.74 -4.22 -2.18
C VAL A 62 -4.75 -4.63 -1.12
N CYS A 63 -4.37 -4.50 0.14
CA CYS A 63 -5.22 -4.82 1.29
C CYS A 63 -6.19 -3.68 1.62
N SER A 64 -5.71 -2.43 1.57
CA SER A 64 -6.49 -1.22 1.85
C SER A 64 -5.89 -0.02 1.11
N TYR A 65 -6.71 0.97 0.77
CA TYR A 65 -6.25 2.23 0.19
C TYR A 65 -7.17 3.39 0.56
N ALA A 66 -6.61 4.59 0.58
CA ALA A 66 -7.36 5.84 0.65
C ALA A 66 -6.65 6.91 -0.18
N ILE A 67 -7.35 7.49 -1.15
CA ILE A 67 -6.84 8.62 -1.94
C ILE A 67 -7.31 9.91 -1.25
N MET A 68 -6.37 10.75 -0.86
CA MET A 68 -6.61 12.07 -0.27
C MET A 68 -6.30 13.16 -1.30
N SER A 69 -6.66 14.42 -1.01
CA SER A 69 -6.46 15.55 -1.94
C SER A 69 -5.00 15.80 -2.34
N ASN A 70 -4.03 15.59 -1.45
CA ASN A 70 -2.61 15.83 -1.74
C ASN A 70 -1.70 14.62 -1.55
N HIS A 71 -2.23 13.48 -1.11
CA HIS A 71 -1.47 12.25 -0.91
C HIS A 71 -2.39 11.03 -1.03
N PHE A 72 -1.82 9.85 -1.09
CA PHE A 72 -2.59 8.62 -0.99
C PHE A 72 -1.87 7.61 -0.09
N HIS A 73 -2.67 6.74 0.52
CA HIS A 73 -2.22 5.62 1.33
C HIS A 73 -2.58 4.31 0.64
N ILE A 74 -1.66 3.35 0.64
CA ILE A 74 -1.91 1.97 0.19
C ILE A 74 -1.28 1.01 1.19
N VAL A 75 -2.03 0.00 1.62
CA VAL A 75 -1.52 -1.15 2.36
C VAL A 75 -1.35 -2.29 1.35
N LEU A 76 -0.12 -2.77 1.21
CA LEU A 76 0.27 -3.77 0.24
C LEU A 76 0.61 -5.10 0.91
N ARG A 77 0.38 -6.22 0.22
CA ARG A 77 1.01 -7.51 0.48
C ARG A 77 1.88 -7.90 -0.70
N VAL A 78 3.17 -8.15 -0.47
CA VAL A 78 4.10 -8.64 -1.49
C VAL A 78 3.93 -10.15 -1.65
N GLY A 79 3.75 -10.61 -2.89
CA GLY A 79 3.61 -12.03 -3.25
C GLY A 79 4.94 -12.76 -3.42
N ASN A 80 4.95 -13.83 -4.21
CA ASN A 80 6.14 -14.59 -4.58
C ASN A 80 6.12 -15.06 -6.05
N THR A 81 7.12 -14.62 -6.82
CA THR A 81 7.30 -14.97 -8.24
C THR A 81 8.36 -16.04 -8.49
N SER A 82 8.92 -16.68 -7.46
CA SER A 82 10.01 -17.67 -7.60
C SER A 82 9.66 -18.79 -8.58
N GLU A 83 8.43 -19.29 -8.47
CA GLU A 83 7.92 -20.41 -9.27
C GLU A 83 7.29 -19.97 -10.61
N TRP A 84 7.24 -18.68 -10.92
CA TRP A 84 6.60 -18.22 -12.15
C TRP A 84 7.38 -18.67 -13.39
N PRO A 85 6.76 -19.33 -14.38
CA PRO A 85 7.45 -19.72 -15.61
C PRO A 85 8.06 -18.52 -16.35
N ALA A 86 9.19 -18.71 -17.02
CA ALA A 86 9.90 -17.65 -17.74
C ALA A 86 9.00 -16.90 -18.73
N ASN A 87 8.16 -17.61 -19.50
CA ASN A 87 7.20 -17.00 -20.42
C ASN A 87 6.22 -16.06 -19.71
N ARG A 88 5.67 -16.48 -18.56
CA ARG A 88 4.78 -15.65 -17.74
C ARG A 88 5.51 -14.37 -17.31
N VAL A 89 6.71 -14.50 -16.74
CA VAL A 89 7.51 -13.35 -16.28
C VAL A 89 7.77 -12.35 -17.39
N LEU A 90 8.21 -12.82 -18.56
CA LEU A 90 8.53 -11.94 -19.69
C LEU A 90 7.27 -11.27 -20.26
N MET A 91 6.19 -12.03 -20.48
CA MET A 91 4.92 -11.48 -20.99
C MET A 91 4.31 -10.46 -20.01
N THR A 92 4.33 -10.76 -18.70
CA THR A 92 3.87 -9.84 -17.67
C THR A 92 4.72 -8.57 -17.66
N TRP A 93 6.05 -8.67 -17.71
CA TRP A 93 6.92 -7.49 -17.77
C TRP A 93 6.70 -6.66 -19.03
N GLN A 94 6.50 -7.33 -20.18
CA GLN A 94 6.24 -6.71 -21.48
C GLN A 94 5.00 -5.81 -21.49
N SER A 95 3.99 -6.12 -20.65
CA SER A 95 2.76 -5.33 -20.55
C SER A 95 2.97 -3.89 -20.04
N LEU A 96 4.11 -3.61 -19.40
CA LEU A 96 4.47 -2.28 -18.89
C LEU A 96 5.74 -1.69 -19.50
N TYR A 97 6.69 -2.55 -19.87
CA TYR A 97 8.02 -2.13 -20.29
C TYR A 97 8.47 -2.93 -21.51
N SER A 98 9.24 -2.31 -22.40
CA SER A 98 9.83 -3.01 -23.54
C SER A 98 10.78 -4.12 -23.09
N LEU A 99 10.76 -5.23 -23.81
CA LEU A 99 11.70 -6.34 -23.61
C LEU A 99 12.97 -6.12 -24.45
N PRO A 100 14.13 -6.64 -23.99
CA PRO A 100 15.29 -6.82 -24.84
C PRO A 100 14.96 -7.78 -25.99
N LEU A 101 15.52 -7.54 -27.18
CA LEU A 101 15.32 -8.37 -28.38
C LEU A 101 15.51 -9.87 -28.11
N LEU A 102 16.49 -10.22 -27.27
CA LEU A 102 16.77 -11.61 -26.91
C LEU A 102 15.59 -12.29 -26.17
N CYS A 103 14.90 -11.56 -25.28
CA CYS A 103 13.72 -12.06 -24.60
C CYS A 103 12.53 -12.22 -25.55
N ASP A 104 12.37 -11.31 -26.53
CA ASP A 104 11.34 -11.45 -27.57
C ASP A 104 11.58 -12.68 -28.44
N ARG A 105 12.84 -12.94 -28.85
CA ARG A 105 13.24 -14.16 -29.56
C ARG A 105 12.92 -15.42 -28.74
N TYR A 106 13.18 -15.40 -27.43
CA TYR A 106 12.82 -16.52 -26.54
C TYR A 106 11.32 -16.79 -26.52
N LEU A 107 10.48 -15.76 -26.44
CA LEU A 107 9.02 -15.92 -26.47
C LEU A 107 8.51 -16.52 -27.80
N LYS A 108 9.26 -16.33 -28.90
CA LYS A 108 8.96 -16.92 -30.21
C LYS A 108 9.59 -18.30 -30.44
N GLY A 109 10.36 -18.81 -29.48
CA GLY A 109 11.09 -20.07 -29.65
C GLY A 109 12.35 -19.96 -30.53
N GLU A 110 12.87 -18.76 -30.76
CA GLU A 110 13.98 -18.47 -31.67
C GLU A 110 15.35 -18.43 -30.96
N ILE A 111 15.54 -19.24 -29.92
CA ILE A 111 16.79 -19.33 -29.14
C ILE A 111 17.55 -20.58 -29.55
N ASN A 112 18.77 -20.39 -30.04
CA ASN A 112 19.52 -21.44 -30.73
C ASN A 112 20.77 -21.87 -29.96
N THR A 113 21.17 -21.13 -28.93
CA THR A 113 22.39 -21.41 -28.17
C THR A 113 22.14 -21.42 -26.67
N GLU A 114 22.97 -22.18 -25.94
CA GLU A 114 22.93 -22.21 -24.48
C GLU A 114 23.30 -20.85 -23.86
N ALA A 115 24.21 -20.10 -24.49
CA ALA A 115 24.59 -18.76 -24.05
C ALA A 115 23.42 -17.76 -24.14
N GLU A 116 22.65 -17.80 -25.23
CA GLU A 116 21.42 -17.01 -25.37
C GLU A 116 20.40 -17.39 -24.29
N LEU A 117 20.16 -18.69 -24.06
CA LEU A 117 19.23 -19.16 -23.04
C LEU A 117 19.66 -18.74 -21.63
N LYS A 118 20.96 -18.82 -21.32
CA LYS A 118 21.52 -18.36 -20.05
C LYS A 118 21.23 -16.87 -19.85
N LYS A 119 21.45 -16.04 -20.88
CA LYS A 119 21.20 -14.61 -20.77
C LYS A 119 19.71 -14.27 -20.61
N VAL A 120 18.81 -15.03 -21.24
CA VAL A 120 17.37 -14.92 -20.99
C VAL A 120 17.03 -15.26 -19.54
N LYS A 121 17.60 -16.32 -18.98
CA LYS A 121 17.40 -16.69 -17.57
C LYS A 121 17.85 -15.58 -16.62
N ASP A 122 18.94 -14.87 -16.92
CA ASP A 122 19.36 -13.71 -16.14
C ASP A 122 18.29 -12.60 -16.14
N TYR A 123 17.73 -12.27 -17.31
CA TYR A 123 16.63 -11.29 -17.42
C TYR A 123 15.37 -11.75 -16.68
N VAL A 124 15.01 -13.03 -16.79
CA VAL A 124 13.86 -13.60 -16.08
C VAL A 124 14.04 -13.50 -14.57
N ALA A 125 15.22 -13.83 -14.06
CA ALA A 125 15.54 -13.70 -12.63
C ALA A 125 15.43 -12.25 -12.15
N GLU A 126 15.94 -11.31 -12.95
CA GLU A 126 15.79 -9.89 -12.67
C GLU A 126 14.31 -9.46 -12.64
N TYR A 127 13.52 -9.84 -13.64
CA TYR A 127 12.12 -9.41 -13.73
C TYR A 127 11.23 -10.06 -12.68
N ARG A 128 11.49 -11.31 -12.25
CA ARG A 128 10.85 -11.89 -11.05
C ARG A 128 11.05 -10.98 -9.84
N SER A 129 12.29 -10.60 -9.55
CA SER A 129 12.59 -9.68 -8.46
C SER A 129 11.90 -8.32 -8.61
N ARG A 130 11.84 -7.77 -9.82
CA ARG A 130 11.17 -6.49 -10.08
C ARG A 130 9.65 -6.56 -9.94
N LEU A 131 9.01 -7.65 -10.35
CA LEU A 131 7.55 -7.86 -10.29
C LEU A 131 7.02 -8.03 -8.85
N MET A 132 7.90 -8.30 -7.88
CA MET A 132 7.60 -8.29 -6.44
C MET A 132 8.06 -6.99 -5.76
N SER A 133 8.73 -6.09 -6.48
CA SER A 133 9.35 -4.92 -5.88
C SER A 133 8.35 -3.78 -5.73
N VAL A 134 8.01 -3.44 -4.48
CA VAL A 134 7.22 -2.24 -4.14
C VAL A 134 7.83 -0.97 -4.76
N SER A 135 9.16 -0.90 -4.90
CA SER A 135 9.80 0.25 -5.55
C SER A 135 9.47 0.36 -7.04
N TRP A 136 9.42 -0.76 -7.76
CA TRP A 136 9.02 -0.80 -9.18
C TRP A 136 7.51 -0.61 -9.34
N TYR A 137 6.72 -1.19 -8.44
CA TYR A 137 5.27 -0.99 -8.35
C TYR A 137 4.93 0.50 -8.21
N MET A 138 5.51 1.16 -7.21
CA MET A 138 5.31 2.58 -6.97
C MET A 138 5.88 3.46 -8.09
N LYS A 139 6.97 3.04 -8.75
CA LYS A 139 7.46 3.73 -9.95
C LYS A 139 6.42 3.68 -11.07
N ALA A 140 5.86 2.51 -11.35
CA ALA A 140 4.86 2.32 -12.41
C ALA A 140 3.59 3.16 -12.19
N ILE A 141 3.23 3.45 -10.94
CA ILE A 141 2.10 4.33 -10.57
C ILE A 141 2.52 5.80 -10.61
N ASN A 142 3.53 6.17 -9.81
CA ASN A 142 3.87 7.58 -9.58
C ASN A 142 4.40 8.26 -10.84
N GLU A 143 5.19 7.57 -11.66
CA GLU A 143 5.72 8.13 -12.91
C GLU A 143 4.59 8.42 -13.91
N TYR A 144 3.63 7.50 -14.03
CA TYR A 144 2.48 7.65 -14.93
C TYR A 144 1.64 8.88 -14.53
N VAL A 145 1.27 8.96 -13.25
CA VAL A 145 0.45 10.07 -12.73
C VAL A 145 1.19 11.40 -12.82
N ALA A 146 2.49 11.44 -12.52
CA ALA A 146 3.29 12.66 -12.64
C ALA A 146 3.37 13.16 -14.09
N ARG A 147 3.56 12.27 -15.07
CA ARG A 147 3.59 12.63 -16.50
C ARG A 147 2.24 13.19 -16.95
N MET A 148 1.13 12.53 -16.59
CA MET A 148 -0.23 12.98 -16.90
C MET A 148 -0.51 14.36 -16.31
N ALA A 149 -0.25 14.54 -15.02
CA ALA A 149 -0.50 15.80 -14.32
C ALA A 149 0.36 16.95 -14.85
N ASN A 150 1.67 16.74 -15.03
CA ASN A 150 2.56 17.77 -15.57
C ASN A 150 2.17 18.17 -17.01
N THR A 151 1.68 17.22 -17.81
CA THR A 151 1.18 17.51 -19.17
C THR A 151 -0.10 18.34 -19.11
N GLU A 152 -1.06 17.97 -18.25
CA GLU A 152 -2.31 18.73 -18.04
C GLU A 152 -2.05 20.15 -17.50
N ASP A 153 -1.05 20.28 -16.63
CA ASP A 153 -0.64 21.55 -16.02
C ASP A 153 0.32 22.35 -16.91
N LYS A 154 0.69 21.81 -18.07
CA LYS A 154 1.64 22.40 -19.04
C LYS A 154 2.94 22.85 -18.37
N CYS A 155 3.44 22.06 -17.44
CA CYS A 155 4.63 22.37 -16.64
C CYS A 155 5.67 21.25 -16.71
N THR A 156 6.88 21.55 -16.23
CA THR A 156 7.95 20.57 -16.06
C THR A 156 8.44 20.62 -14.62
N GLY A 157 9.00 19.50 -14.13
CA GLY A 157 9.55 19.41 -12.78
C GLY A 157 8.93 18.31 -11.91
N HIS A 158 9.19 18.39 -10.61
CA HIS A 158 8.79 17.38 -9.64
C HIS A 158 7.30 17.50 -9.28
N PHE A 159 6.54 16.43 -9.49
CA PHE A 159 5.15 16.31 -9.06
C PHE A 159 5.02 15.77 -7.63
N TRP A 160 5.85 14.82 -7.24
CA TRP A 160 5.87 14.20 -5.91
C TRP A 160 6.90 14.88 -4.98
N GLU A 161 6.54 15.16 -3.72
CA GLU A 161 7.42 15.84 -2.73
C GLU A 161 8.75 15.11 -2.55
N SER A 162 8.64 13.79 -2.50
CA SER A 162 9.78 12.92 -2.35
C SER A 162 9.39 11.54 -2.88
N ARG A 163 10.31 10.60 -2.72
CA ARG A 163 10.01 9.18 -2.86
C ARG A 163 8.94 8.77 -1.86
N PHE A 164 8.13 7.76 -2.21
CA PHE A 164 7.15 7.18 -1.29
C PHE A 164 7.79 6.79 0.05
N LYS A 165 7.00 6.89 1.12
CA LYS A 165 7.32 6.37 2.45
C LYS A 165 6.82 4.94 2.55
N SER A 166 7.52 4.12 3.33
CA SER A 166 7.15 2.72 3.58
C SER A 166 7.31 2.39 5.06
N GLN A 167 6.31 1.73 5.64
CA GLN A 167 6.35 1.16 6.99
C GLN A 167 6.07 -0.33 6.89
N ALA A 168 6.95 -1.17 7.46
CA ALA A 168 6.73 -2.61 7.56
C ALA A 168 5.67 -2.90 8.64
N LEU A 169 4.68 -3.74 8.34
CA LEU A 169 3.64 -4.15 9.29
C LEU A 169 3.98 -5.57 9.76
N LEU A 170 4.48 -5.70 10.99
CA LEU A 170 5.21 -6.89 11.43
C LEU A 170 4.28 -8.06 11.82
N ASP A 171 3.01 -7.80 12.05
CA ASP A 171 1.99 -8.81 12.36
C ASP A 171 0.59 -8.41 11.89
N GLU A 172 -0.38 -9.30 12.12
CA GLU A 172 -1.79 -9.13 11.77
C GLU A 172 -2.44 -7.96 12.51
N ARG A 173 -2.05 -7.68 13.77
CA ARG A 173 -2.54 -6.54 14.55
C ARG A 173 -2.08 -5.22 13.93
N ALA A 174 -0.80 -5.13 13.57
CA ALA A 174 -0.23 -3.98 12.86
C ALA A 174 -0.89 -3.77 11.49
N LEU A 175 -1.15 -4.87 10.76
CA LEU A 175 -1.87 -4.85 9.50
C LEU A 175 -3.28 -4.30 9.68
N LEU A 176 -4.08 -4.86 10.59
CA LEU A 176 -5.46 -4.44 10.83
C LEU A 176 -5.55 -2.99 11.29
N THR A 177 -4.69 -2.59 12.25
CA THR A 177 -4.61 -1.21 12.75
C THR A 177 -4.31 -0.24 11.61
N CYS A 178 -3.35 -0.59 10.76
CA CYS A 178 -3.00 0.25 9.61
C CYS A 178 -4.14 0.32 8.59
N MET A 179 -4.81 -0.78 8.28
CA MET A 179 -5.94 -0.79 7.35
C MET A 179 -7.09 0.09 7.88
N ALA A 180 -7.47 -0.08 9.15
CA ALA A 180 -8.50 0.76 9.78
C ALA A 180 -8.09 2.24 9.79
N TYR A 181 -6.81 2.55 10.08
CA TYR A 181 -6.29 3.91 10.02
C TYR A 181 -6.44 4.51 8.61
N VAL A 182 -6.11 3.72 7.59
CA VAL A 182 -6.17 4.14 6.18
C VAL A 182 -7.62 4.41 5.77
N ASP A 183 -8.52 3.47 6.02
CA ASP A 183 -9.94 3.57 5.66
C ASP A 183 -10.66 4.70 6.42
N LEU A 184 -10.21 5.07 7.61
CA LEU A 184 -10.75 6.18 8.39
C LEU A 184 -10.15 7.56 8.06
N ASN A 185 -9.13 7.64 7.19
CA ASN A 185 -8.50 8.93 6.89
C ASN A 185 -9.45 9.99 6.32
N PRO A 186 -10.37 9.68 5.38
CA PRO A 186 -11.33 10.68 4.90
C PRO A 186 -12.25 11.22 6.00
N ILE A 187 -12.71 10.37 6.91
CA ILE A 187 -13.54 10.79 8.05
C ILE A 187 -12.74 11.70 8.98
N ARG A 188 -11.51 11.31 9.32
CA ARG A 188 -10.61 12.09 10.18
C ARG A 188 -10.22 13.43 9.58
N ALA A 189 -10.12 13.51 8.26
CA ALA A 189 -9.87 14.74 7.54
C ALA A 189 -11.13 15.60 7.33
N GLY A 190 -12.31 15.15 7.78
CA GLY A 190 -13.58 15.83 7.58
C GLY A 190 -14.11 15.80 6.13
N MET A 191 -13.55 14.93 5.28
CA MET A 191 -13.97 14.77 3.88
C MET A 191 -15.21 13.88 3.73
N ALA A 192 -15.50 13.03 4.72
CA ALA A 192 -16.62 12.10 4.73
C ALA A 192 -17.27 12.05 6.13
N LYS A 193 -18.59 11.81 6.19
CA LYS A 193 -19.34 11.73 7.46
C LYS A 193 -19.58 10.29 7.93
N ALA A 194 -19.58 9.35 6.99
CA ALA A 194 -19.71 7.91 7.19
C ALA A 194 -18.79 7.14 6.21
N LEU A 195 -18.64 5.82 6.43
CA LEU A 195 -17.81 4.97 5.58
C LEU A 195 -18.29 4.95 4.12
N GLN A 196 -19.60 4.83 3.92
CA GLN A 196 -20.23 4.92 2.60
C GLN A 196 -20.04 6.28 1.90
N ASP A 197 -19.71 7.35 2.61
CA ASP A 197 -19.42 8.65 1.99
C ASP A 197 -17.93 8.80 1.61
N SER A 198 -17.09 7.83 1.99
CA SER A 198 -15.64 7.90 1.83
C SER A 198 -15.23 7.47 0.42
N GLU A 199 -15.50 8.32 -0.58
CA GLU A 199 -15.15 8.07 -1.97
C GLU A 199 -13.66 7.76 -2.17
N PHE A 200 -13.35 6.87 -3.11
CA PHE A 200 -11.99 6.42 -3.42
C PHE A 200 -11.24 5.83 -2.20
N THR A 201 -11.94 5.01 -1.42
CA THR A 201 -11.37 4.17 -0.37
C THR A 201 -11.71 2.70 -0.57
N SER A 202 -10.87 1.83 0.01
CA SER A 202 -11.17 0.40 0.06
C SER A 202 -12.43 0.08 0.86
N ILE A 203 -12.69 0.76 1.99
CA ILE A 203 -13.85 0.46 2.83
C ILE A 203 -15.17 0.69 2.08
N LYS A 204 -15.28 1.80 1.33
CA LYS A 204 -16.46 2.05 0.49
C LYS A 204 -16.61 0.99 -0.60
N GLU A 205 -15.52 0.68 -1.31
CA GLU A 205 -15.50 -0.36 -2.35
C GLU A 205 -15.95 -1.72 -1.80
N ARG A 206 -15.53 -2.08 -0.57
CA ARG A 206 -15.92 -3.33 0.11
C ARG A 206 -17.38 -3.34 0.59
N ILE A 207 -17.95 -2.18 0.95
CA ILE A 207 -19.35 -2.06 1.35
C ILE A 207 -20.28 -2.14 0.13
N GLU A 208 -19.92 -1.47 -0.96
CA GLU A 208 -20.80 -1.30 -2.12
C GLU A 208 -20.70 -2.45 -3.14
N GLN A 209 -19.55 -3.11 -3.26
CA GLN A 209 -19.30 -4.09 -4.30
C GLN A 209 -19.30 -5.52 -3.76
N LYS A 210 -19.97 -6.43 -4.47
CA LYS A 210 -19.99 -7.87 -4.13
C LYS A 210 -18.62 -8.55 -4.33
N SER A 211 -17.80 -8.03 -5.24
CA SER A 211 -16.47 -8.52 -5.54
C SER A 211 -15.57 -7.33 -5.83
N THR A 212 -14.34 -7.39 -5.34
CA THR A 212 -13.35 -6.33 -5.48
C THR A 212 -12.02 -6.92 -5.95
N TRP A 213 -11.17 -6.07 -6.49
CA TRP A 213 -9.79 -6.38 -6.88
C TRP A 213 -8.82 -6.36 -5.68
N LEU A 214 -9.30 -6.00 -4.48
CA LEU A 214 -8.52 -5.94 -3.26
C LEU A 214 -8.30 -7.34 -2.69
N SER A 215 -7.33 -7.49 -1.78
CA SER A 215 -7.16 -8.73 -1.02
C SER A 215 -8.48 -9.15 -0.38
N GLY A 216 -8.81 -10.44 -0.54
CA GLY A 216 -9.97 -11.07 0.06
C GLY A 216 -9.86 -11.16 1.58
N PHE A 217 -10.96 -11.52 2.22
CA PHE A 217 -11.04 -11.78 3.65
C PHE A 217 -11.49 -13.23 3.83
N GLY A 218 -10.81 -14.00 4.67
CA GLY A 218 -11.13 -15.40 4.84
C GLY A 218 -9.92 -16.27 5.16
N LYS A 219 -9.99 -17.52 4.70
CA LYS A 219 -9.01 -18.58 4.99
C LYS A 219 -8.26 -19.06 3.74
N ALA A 220 -8.45 -18.43 2.58
CA ALA A 220 -7.63 -18.77 1.43
C ALA A 220 -6.16 -18.35 1.69
N GLU A 221 -5.23 -18.98 0.98
CA GLU A 221 -3.77 -18.77 1.14
C GLU A 221 -3.35 -17.30 1.09
N ASN A 222 -4.10 -16.48 0.36
CA ASN A 222 -3.83 -15.08 0.08
C ASN A 222 -4.92 -14.14 0.65
N ASP A 223 -5.80 -14.63 1.51
CA ASP A 223 -6.79 -13.80 2.16
C ASP A 223 -6.22 -13.12 3.40
N LEU A 224 -6.81 -11.98 3.74
CA LEU A 224 -6.66 -11.37 5.05
C LEU A 224 -7.36 -12.27 6.08
N PRO A 225 -6.69 -12.62 7.20
CA PRO A 225 -7.17 -13.62 8.17
C PRO A 225 -8.28 -13.09 9.09
N PHE A 226 -9.19 -12.27 8.56
CA PHE A 226 -10.31 -11.68 9.27
C PHE A 226 -11.60 -11.91 8.51
N TYR A 227 -12.74 -11.76 9.19
CA TYR A 227 -14.04 -11.70 8.51
C TYR A 227 -14.31 -10.27 8.03
N LEU A 228 -14.72 -10.13 6.77
CA LEU A 228 -15.06 -8.82 6.19
C LEU A 228 -16.12 -8.08 7.01
N SER A 229 -17.15 -8.78 7.48
CA SER A 229 -18.21 -8.20 8.32
C SER A 229 -17.65 -7.66 9.64
N SER A 230 -16.78 -8.41 10.30
CA SER A 230 -16.11 -7.98 11.54
C SER A 230 -15.20 -6.78 11.30
N TYR A 231 -14.50 -6.74 10.15
CA TYR A 231 -13.68 -5.59 9.76
C TYR A 231 -14.52 -4.33 9.53
N ILE A 232 -15.65 -4.43 8.81
CA ILE A 232 -16.53 -3.29 8.58
C ILE A 232 -17.13 -2.78 9.89
N ASP A 233 -17.63 -3.67 10.75
CA ASP A 233 -18.18 -3.31 12.07
C ASP A 233 -17.11 -2.59 12.93
N LEU A 234 -15.87 -3.11 12.93
CA LEU A 234 -14.74 -2.49 13.62
C LEU A 234 -14.47 -1.06 13.14
N VAL A 235 -14.35 -0.88 11.82
CA VAL A 235 -14.02 0.43 11.23
C VAL A 235 -15.16 1.43 11.46
N ASP A 236 -16.42 1.01 11.33
CA ASP A 236 -17.58 1.89 11.51
C ASP A 236 -17.69 2.40 12.95
N GLU A 237 -17.63 1.49 13.92
CA GLU A 237 -17.68 1.87 15.33
C GLU A 237 -16.50 2.76 15.72
N THR A 238 -15.30 2.43 15.23
CA THR A 238 -14.12 3.26 15.50
C THR A 238 -14.27 4.67 14.90
N GLY A 239 -14.80 4.78 13.68
CA GLY A 239 -15.07 6.06 13.03
C GLY A 239 -16.06 6.93 13.81
N ARG A 240 -17.12 6.33 14.36
CA ARG A 240 -18.11 7.03 15.20
C ARG A 240 -17.47 7.56 16.50
N CYS A 241 -16.63 6.75 17.14
CA CYS A 241 -15.93 7.15 18.37
C CYS A 241 -14.95 8.32 18.14
N ILE A 242 -14.32 8.40 16.95
CA ILE A 242 -13.42 9.51 16.62
C ILE A 242 -14.20 10.81 16.34
N ARG A 243 -15.38 10.74 15.72
CA ARG A 243 -16.14 11.93 15.29
C ARG A 243 -16.86 12.64 16.43
N ASP A 244 -17.42 11.89 17.37
CA ASP A 244 -18.34 12.46 18.36
C ASP A 244 -17.62 13.11 19.55
N ASP A 245 -16.27 13.20 19.54
CA ASP A 245 -15.38 13.70 20.62
C ASP A 245 -15.67 13.12 22.03
N LYS A 246 -16.56 12.15 22.11
CA LYS A 246 -16.83 11.33 23.29
C LYS A 246 -15.80 10.21 23.29
N CYS A 247 -15.27 9.85 24.47
CA CYS A 247 -14.63 8.55 24.65
C CYS A 247 -15.69 7.46 24.41
N GLY A 248 -15.89 7.13 23.14
CA GLY A 248 -16.96 6.29 22.67
C GLY A 248 -16.59 4.84 22.87
N TYR A 249 -17.37 4.18 23.72
CA TYR A 249 -17.38 2.75 23.93
C TYR A 249 -17.58 1.99 22.60
N ILE A 250 -16.66 1.07 22.27
CA ILE A 250 -16.89 0.04 21.24
C ILE A 250 -17.97 -0.90 21.78
N SER A 251 -18.97 -1.25 20.97
CA SER A 251 -20.07 -2.09 21.43
C SER A 251 -19.55 -3.45 21.91
N ALA A 252 -20.22 -4.08 22.88
CA ALA A 252 -19.83 -5.42 23.34
C ALA A 252 -19.76 -6.47 22.21
N LYS A 253 -20.51 -6.27 21.12
CA LYS A 253 -20.46 -7.14 19.93
C LYS A 253 -19.13 -6.95 19.18
N THR A 254 -18.73 -5.71 18.94
CA THR A 254 -17.50 -5.40 18.21
C THR A 254 -16.28 -5.59 19.08
N ALA A 255 -16.35 -5.30 20.38
CA ALA A 255 -15.33 -5.66 21.35
C ALA A 255 -15.04 -7.18 21.34
N LYS A 256 -16.08 -8.03 21.26
CA LYS A 256 -15.89 -9.48 21.09
C LYS A 256 -15.25 -9.85 19.74
N ALA A 257 -15.59 -9.14 18.67
CA ALA A 257 -14.96 -9.36 17.37
C ALA A 257 -13.48 -8.93 17.36
N ILE A 258 -13.14 -7.83 18.04
CA ILE A 258 -11.77 -7.33 18.24
C ILE A 258 -10.96 -8.30 19.11
N ASP A 259 -11.54 -8.78 20.20
CA ASP A 259 -10.93 -9.76 21.12
C ASP A 259 -10.63 -11.10 20.40
N GLN A 260 -11.54 -11.56 19.53
CA GLN A 260 -11.31 -12.73 18.69
C GLN A 260 -10.15 -12.57 17.70
N ILE A 261 -9.76 -11.32 17.38
CA ILE A 261 -8.63 -10.98 16.51
C ILE A 261 -7.35 -10.78 17.36
N GLY A 262 -7.40 -11.01 18.67
CA GLY A 262 -6.26 -10.88 19.57
C GLY A 262 -5.89 -9.43 19.88
N ILE A 263 -6.84 -8.51 19.73
CA ILE A 263 -6.66 -7.09 20.02
C ILE A 263 -7.42 -6.77 21.29
N ASN A 264 -6.80 -6.01 22.20
CA ASN A 264 -7.48 -5.53 23.38
C ASN A 264 -8.45 -4.39 22.98
N PRO A 265 -9.78 -4.56 23.16
CA PRO A 265 -10.75 -3.51 22.81
C PRO A 265 -10.53 -2.21 23.59
N ASP A 266 -9.97 -2.28 24.79
CA ASP A 266 -9.74 -1.12 25.66
C ASP A 266 -8.58 -0.24 25.15
N SER A 267 -7.58 -0.81 24.46
CA SER A 267 -6.44 -0.06 23.91
C SER A 267 -6.58 0.30 22.44
N TRP A 268 -7.49 -0.34 21.69
CA TRP A 268 -7.65 -0.16 20.24
C TRP A 268 -7.79 1.30 19.79
N ILE A 269 -8.65 2.08 20.44
CA ILE A 269 -8.89 3.49 20.07
C ILE A 269 -7.62 4.32 20.28
N ASP A 270 -6.90 4.08 21.37
CA ASP A 270 -5.67 4.80 21.69
C ASP A 270 -4.55 4.42 20.72
N GLU A 271 -4.45 3.14 20.34
CA GLU A 271 -3.53 2.65 19.32
C GLU A 271 -3.78 3.32 17.97
N LEU A 272 -5.04 3.39 17.54
CA LEU A 272 -5.40 4.00 16.27
C LEU A 272 -5.18 5.52 16.27
N LYS A 273 -5.50 6.21 17.38
CA LYS A 273 -5.22 7.64 17.56
C LYS A 273 -3.71 7.91 17.57
N GLY A 274 -2.94 7.02 18.18
CA GLY A 274 -1.49 7.06 18.25
C GLY A 274 -0.78 6.68 16.94
N PHE A 275 -1.47 5.99 16.02
CA PHE A 275 -0.91 5.55 14.76
C PHE A 275 -0.47 6.75 13.88
N LYS A 276 0.77 6.70 13.41
CA LYS A 276 1.33 7.73 12.50
C LYS A 276 1.94 7.08 11.27
N SER A 277 1.47 7.57 10.12
CA SER A 277 1.96 7.18 8.80
C SER A 277 3.33 7.77 8.41
N ILE A 278 3.89 8.67 9.25
CA ILE A 278 5.16 9.35 9.01
C ILE A 278 6.02 9.29 10.27
N GLY A 279 7.32 9.06 10.08
CA GLY A 279 8.32 9.11 11.16
C GLY A 279 8.80 7.75 11.66
N PHE A 280 8.11 6.67 11.29
CA PHE A 280 8.45 5.29 11.68
C PHE A 280 8.74 4.41 10.48
N SER A 281 9.59 3.40 10.65
CA SER A 281 9.94 2.44 9.59
C SER A 281 9.23 1.08 9.70
N ALA A 282 8.67 0.75 10.87
CA ALA A 282 7.96 -0.49 11.13
C ALA A 282 6.94 -0.30 12.26
N VAL A 283 5.90 -1.14 12.29
CA VAL A 283 4.80 -1.19 13.26
C VAL A 283 4.72 -2.63 13.79
N GLY A 284 4.74 -2.79 15.11
CA GLY A 284 4.67 -4.10 15.79
C GLY A 284 4.91 -3.97 17.29
N THR A 285 4.98 -5.10 18.01
CA THR A 285 5.31 -5.13 19.44
C THR A 285 6.75 -4.66 19.70
N ALA A 286 7.06 -4.30 20.95
CA ALA A 286 8.43 -3.90 21.31
C ALA A 286 9.49 -4.97 20.99
N GLU A 287 9.13 -6.25 21.15
CA GLU A 287 9.98 -7.39 20.82
C GLU A 287 10.20 -7.51 19.30
N GLN A 288 9.12 -7.50 18.51
CA GLN A 288 9.21 -7.55 17.04
C GLN A 288 10.02 -6.39 16.46
N LEU A 289 9.88 -5.19 17.02
CA LEU A 289 10.65 -4.02 16.60
C LEU A 289 12.15 -4.18 16.88
N LYS A 290 12.50 -4.85 17.98
CA LYS A 290 13.90 -5.17 18.32
C LYS A 290 14.46 -6.19 17.32
N ASP A 291 13.74 -7.29 17.09
CA ASP A 291 14.14 -8.35 16.15
C ASP A 291 14.29 -7.83 14.73
N PHE A 292 13.31 -7.04 14.26
CA PHE A 292 13.34 -6.41 12.94
C PHE A 292 14.57 -5.52 12.79
N SER A 293 14.96 -4.80 13.83
CA SER A 293 16.15 -3.96 13.80
C SER A 293 17.45 -4.76 13.71
N GLU A 294 17.55 -5.88 14.43
CA GLU A 294 18.73 -6.75 14.41
C GLU A 294 18.93 -7.39 13.03
N LYS A 295 17.86 -7.97 12.47
CA LYS A 295 17.91 -8.70 11.19
C LYS A 295 18.15 -7.80 9.99
N THR A 296 17.63 -6.56 10.03
CA THR A 296 17.90 -5.57 8.99
C THR A 296 19.31 -4.96 9.07
N LYS A 297 20.16 -5.40 10.03
CA LYS A 297 21.57 -4.99 10.24
C LYS A 297 21.75 -3.47 10.38
N ARG A 298 20.76 -2.78 10.95
CA ARG A 298 20.74 -1.31 11.04
C ARG A 298 21.54 -0.84 12.26
N LYS A 299 22.69 -0.15 12.06
CA LYS A 299 23.45 0.51 13.13
C LYS A 299 22.87 1.89 13.44
N TRP A 300 22.49 2.10 14.70
CA TRP A 300 21.71 3.22 15.21
C TRP A 300 22.45 4.55 15.14
N THR A 301 21.98 5.47 14.28
CA THR A 301 22.32 6.90 14.30
C THR A 301 21.09 7.73 13.95
N LEU A 302 21.05 8.97 14.45
CA LEU A 302 19.96 9.95 14.30
C LEU A 302 19.24 9.85 12.94
N GLY A 303 17.97 9.43 12.97
CA GLY A 303 17.07 9.42 11.80
C GLY A 303 16.26 8.13 11.59
N ILE A 304 16.40 7.12 12.45
CA ILE A 304 15.51 5.96 12.51
C ILE A 304 14.79 6.04 13.85
N THR A 305 13.49 6.31 13.83
CA THR A 305 12.66 6.27 15.05
C THR A 305 11.73 5.06 14.94
N LEU A 306 11.75 4.20 15.96
CA LEU A 306 10.68 3.26 16.30
C LEU A 306 10.02 3.89 17.53
N LYS A 307 8.71 4.10 17.58
CA LYS A 307 7.75 3.08 18.02
C LYS A 307 6.33 3.41 17.54
N PRO A 308 5.68 2.49 16.85
CA PRO A 308 4.28 2.16 17.06
C PRO A 308 4.27 0.97 18.01
N GLN A 309 3.73 1.14 19.21
CA GLN A 309 3.70 0.08 20.23
C GLN A 309 2.22 -0.27 20.44
N LEU A 310 1.89 -1.51 20.11
CA LEU A 310 0.56 -2.08 20.31
C LEU A 310 0.65 -2.89 21.61
N GLU A 311 -0.11 -2.49 22.64
CA GLU A 311 -0.19 -3.16 23.96
C GLU A 311 -1.59 -3.76 24.11
#